data_AF-Q54Q59-F1
#
_entry.id   AF-Q54Q59-F1
#
_cell.length_a   1.000
_cell.length_b   1.000
_cell.length_c   1.000
_cell.angle_alpha   90.00
_cell.angle_beta   90.00
_cell.angle_gamma   90.00
#
_symmetry.space_group_name_H-M   'P 1'
#
loop_
_entity.id
_entity.type
_entity.pdbx_description
1 polymer ?
#
loop_
_entity_poly.entity_id
_entity_poly.type
_entity_poly.pdbx_seq_one_letter_code
_entity_poly.pdbx_strand_id
1 'polypeptide(L)' 'MECIDSLALAINSFPGGMILVSHDFRLISQVAKEIWVCDNKTITKWPLEITSYNNYFKVQMRDLTKQSSLASLKK' A
#
# COMPACT_ATOMS: atom_id res chain seq x y z
N MET A 1 -1.30 15.91 -12.99
CA MET A 1 -0.46 15.45 -11.86
C MET A 1 -0.60 16.37 -10.65
N GLU A 2 -0.88 17.67 -10.85
CA GLU A 2 -1.00 18.68 -9.78
C GLU A 2 -1.96 18.38 -8.62
N CYS A 3 -3.12 17.74 -8.86
CA CYS A 3 -4.08 17.51 -7.77
C CYS A 3 -3.54 16.57 -6.69
N ILE A 4 -2.73 15.58 -7.07
CA ILE A 4 -2.16 14.63 -6.10
C ILE A 4 -1.11 15.34 -5.24
N ASP A 5 -0.24 16.13 -5.88
CA ASP A 5 0.80 16.87 -5.16
C ASP A 5 0.19 17.92 -4.22
N SER A 6 -0.88 18.60 -4.66
CA SER A 6 -1.63 19.54 -3.83
C SER A 6 -2.27 18.86 -2.62
N LEU A 7 -2.86 17.67 -2.82
CA LEU A 7 -3.41 16.88 -1.73
C LEU A 7 -2.31 16.42 -0.77
N ALA A 8 -1.16 15.96 -1.29
CA ALA A 8 -0.03 15.55 -0.47
C ALA A 8 0.49 16.70 0.40
N LEU A 9 0.59 17.91 -0.15
CA LEU A 9 0.96 19.12 0.59
C LEU A 9 -0.04 19.45 1.70
N ALA A 10 -1.35 19.40 1.40
CA ALA A 10 -2.39 19.65 2.38
C ALA A 10 -2.36 18.63 3.52
N ILE A 11 -2.21 17.34 3.19
CA ILE A 11 -2.07 16.26 4.16
C ILE A 11 -0.83 16.46 5.05
N ASN A 12 0.31 16.78 4.45
CA ASN A 12 1.56 16.99 5.19
C ASN A 12 1.51 18.23 6.10
N SER A 13 0.63 19.19 5.80
CA SER A 13 0.40 20.38 6.61
C SER A 13 -0.67 20.19 7.69
N PHE A 14 -1.36 19.04 7.70
CA PHE A 14 -2.40 18.75 8.69
C PHE A 14 -1.77 18.35 10.04
N PRO A 15 -2.08 19.04 11.15
CA PRO A 15 -1.44 18.78 12.45
C PRO A 15 -1.98 17.54 13.18
N GLY A 16 -3.09 16.95 12.71
CA GLY A 16 -3.72 15.81 13.36
C GLY A 16 -3.18 14.45 12.93
N GLY A 17 -3.74 13.40 13.52
CA GLY A 17 -3.55 12.02 13.04
C GLY A 17 -4.48 11.70 11.88
N MET A 18 -3.98 10.93 10.91
CA MET A 18 -4.74 10.51 9.73
C MET A 18 -4.47 9.04 9.43
N ILE A 19 -5.51 8.32 9.01
CA ILE A 19 -5.39 6.99 8.39
C ILE A 19 -5.72 7.16 6.91
N LEU A 20 -4.78 6.77 6.05
CA LEU A 20 -4.94 6.80 4.60
C LEU A 20 -5.09 5.38 4.06
N VAL A 21 -6.16 5.13 3.32
CA VAL A 21 -6.32 3.93 2.49
C VAL A 21 -6.30 4.37 1.04
N SER A 22 -5.28 3.95 0.31
CA SER A 22 -5.11 4.29 -1.10
C SER A 22 -4.50 3.11 -1.84
N HIS A 23 -4.74 3.09 -3.15
CA HIS A 23 -4.05 2.19 -4.07
C HIS A 23 -2.96 2.92 -4.88
N ASP A 24 -2.93 4.27 -4.85
CA ASP A 24 -1.90 5.05 -5.54
C ASP A 24 -0.63 5.12 -4.68
N PHE A 25 0.39 4.40 -5.10
CA PHE A 25 1.66 4.35 -4.39
C PHE A 25 2.39 5.70 -4.37
N ARG A 26 2.17 6.60 -5.34
CA ARG A 26 2.82 7.92 -5.33
C ARG A 26 2.33 8.74 -4.15
N LEU A 27 1.01 8.82 -3.96
CA LEU A 27 0.43 9.50 -2.81
C LEU A 27 0.93 8.87 -1.50
N ILE A 28 0.86 7.55 -1.37
CA ILE A 28 1.32 6.83 -0.18
C ILE A 28 2.80 7.16 0.10
N SER A 29 3.65 7.13 -0.92
CA SER A 29 5.08 7.41 -0.77
C SER A 29 5.39 8.86 -0.36
N GLN A 30 4.48 9.81 -0.66
CA GLN A 30 4.64 11.21 -0.33
C GLN A 30 4.13 11.59 1.07
N VAL A 31 3.16 10.84 1.63
CA VAL A 31 2.47 11.25 2.87
C VAL A 31 2.52 10.22 4.00
N ALA A 32 2.72 8.94 3.69
CA ALA A 32 2.74 7.91 4.72
C ALA A 32 4.04 8.01 5.53
N LYS A 33 3.93 7.82 6.85
CA LYS A 33 5.08 7.66 7.77
C LYS A 33 5.29 6.20 8.18
N GLU A 34 4.23 5.41 8.09
CA GLU A 34 4.20 3.99 8.38
C GLU A 34 3.14 3.31 7.52
N ILE A 35 3.34 2.03 7.24
CA ILE A 35 2.39 1.20 6.50
C ILE A 35 1.83 0.17 7.49
N TRP A 36 0.52 -0.02 7.45
CA TRP A 36 -0.17 -1.08 8.18
C TRP A 36 -0.75 -2.06 7.16
N VAL A 37 -0.40 -3.33 7.32
CA VAL A 37 -0.86 -4.41 6.45
C VAL A 37 -1.97 -5.16 7.16
N CYS A 38 -3.13 -5.20 6.52
CA CYS A 38 -4.28 -5.99 6.95
C CYS A 38 -4.26 -7.32 6.20
N ASP A 39 -3.95 -8.41 6.89
CA ASP A 39 -3.95 -9.75 6.33
C ASP A 39 -4.25 -10.78 7.43
N ASN A 40 -4.79 -11.95 7.07
CA ASN A 40 -5.12 -13.03 8.01
C ASN A 40 -5.88 -12.55 9.27
N LYS A 41 -6.89 -11.69 9.06
CA LYS A 41 -7.73 -11.09 10.12
C LYS A 41 -6.94 -10.30 11.19
N THR A 42 -5.71 -9.91 10.88
CA THR A 42 -4.81 -9.18 11.78
C THR A 42 -4.27 -7.95 11.06
N ILE A 43 -3.95 -6.90 11.82
CA ILE A 43 -3.28 -5.71 11.30
C ILE A 43 -1.89 -5.66 11.89
N THR A 44 -0.86 -5.61 11.04
CA THR A 44 0.54 -5.56 11.46
C THR A 44 1.24 -4.36 10.85
N LYS A 45 2.16 -3.75 11.61
CA LYS A 45 2.99 -2.66 11.12
C LYS A 45 4.08 -3.22 10.20
N TRP A 46 4.25 -2.60 9.04
CA TRP A 46 5.34 -2.92 8.13
C TRP A 46 6.68 -2.51 8.76
N PRO A 47 7.66 -3.44 8.89
CA PRO A 47 8.88 -3.17 9.67
C PRO A 47 9.98 -2.44 8.89
N LEU A 48 9.87 -2.37 7.57
CA LEU A 48 10.89 -1.80 6.68
C LEU A 48 10.46 -0.42 6.14
N GLU A 49 11.32 0.19 5.32
CA GLU A 49 11.01 1.45 4.65
C GLU A 49 9.79 1.34 3.73
N ILE A 50 9.05 2.43 3.58
CA ILE A 50 7.82 2.50 2.75
C ILE A 50 8.10 2.12 1.29
N THR A 51 9.27 2.47 0.78
CA THR A 51 9.74 2.12 -0.57
C THR A 51 9.77 0.61 -0.80
N SER A 52 10.16 -0.16 0.22
CA SER A 52 10.20 -1.64 0.17
C SER A 52 8.82 -2.28 0.06
N TYR A 53 7.77 -1.60 0.56
CA TYR A 53 6.41 -2.12 0.53
C TYR A 53 5.87 -2.30 -0.90
N ASN A 54 6.25 -1.43 -1.85
CA ASN A 54 5.84 -1.58 -3.25
C ASN A 54 6.38 -2.87 -3.86
N ASN A 55 7.62 -3.22 -3.55
CA ASN A 55 8.24 -4.44 -4.05
C ASN A 55 7.59 -5.67 -3.41
N TYR A 56 7.36 -5.65 -2.10
CA TYR A 56 6.62 -6.69 -1.39
C TYR A 56 5.22 -6.90 -2.03
N PHE A 57 4.47 -5.82 -2.21
CA PHE A 57 3.14 -5.85 -2.80
C PHE A 57 3.15 -6.43 -4.23
N LYS A 58 4.12 -6.03 -5.06
CA LYS A 58 4.27 -6.56 -6.43
C LYS A 58 4.57 -8.07 -6.45
N VAL A 59 5.40 -8.56 -5.52
CA VAL A 59 5.70 -9.99 -5.40
C VAL A 59 4.45 -10.74 -4.96
N GLN A 60 3.79 -10.27 -3.90
CA GLN A 60 2.55 -10.86 -3.38
C GLN A 60 1.46 -10.97 -4.46
N MET A 61 1.25 -9.91 -5.25
CA MET A 61 0.25 -9.88 -6.33
C MET A 61 0.60 -10.86 -7.46
N ARG A 62 1.89 -11.06 -7.77
CA ARG A 62 2.31 -12.08 -8.75
C ARG A 62 1.99 -13.49 -8.25
N ASP A 63 2.27 -13.77 -6.98
CA ASP A 63 2.04 -15.09 -6.40
C ASP A 63 0.54 -15.41 -6.30
N LEU A 64 -0.28 -14.43 -5.92
CA LEU A 64 -1.74 -14.55 -5.92
C LEU A 64 -2.29 -14.83 -7.33
N THR A 65 -1.78 -14.13 -8.34
CA THR A 65 -2.20 -14.32 -9.74
C THR A 65 -1.84 -15.73 -10.25
N LYS A 66 -0.64 -16.23 -9.90
CA LYS A 66 -0.20 -17.59 -10.26
C LYS A 66 -1.02 -18.68 -9.57
N GLN A 67 -1.34 -18.52 -8.29
CA GLN A 67 -2.15 -19.51 -7.56
C GLN A 67 -3.58 -19.57 -8.10
N SER A 68 -4.15 -18.41 -8.44
CA SER A 68 -5.50 -18.32 -9.02
C SER A 68 -5.60 -19.03 -10.37
N SER A 69 -4.60 -18.87 -11.24
CA SER A 69 -4.58 -19.55 -12.54
C SER A 69 -4.39 -21.07 -12.41
N LEU A 70 -3.52 -21.52 -11.50
CA LEU A 70 -3.33 -22.95 -11.22
C LEU A 70 -4.58 -23.60 -10.61
N ALA A 71 -5.34 -22.88 -9.78
CA ALA A 71 -6.58 -23.38 -9.21
C ALA A 71 -7.68 -23.57 -10.28
N SER A 72 -7.73 -22.68 -11.28
CA SER A 72 -8.67 -22.80 -12.41
C SER A 72 -8.36 -23.94 -13.37
N LEU A 73 -7.09 -24.38 -13.46
CA LEU A 73 -6.67 -25.49 -14.34
C LEU A 73 -6.92 -26.89 -13.74
N LYS A 74 -7.20 -26.98 -12.42
CA LYS A 74 -7.45 -28.24 -11.71
C LYS A 74 -8.95 -28.59 -11.56
N LYS A 75 -9.83 -27.82 -12.17
CA LYS A 75 -11.28 -28.12 -12.29
C LYS A 75 -11.58 -28.63 -13.69
#